data_AF-A0A4Y9S946-F1
#
_entry.id   AF-A0A4Y9S946-F1
#
_cell.length_a   1.000
_cell.length_b   1.000
_cell.length_c   1.000
_cell.angle_alpha   90.00
_cell.angle_beta   90.00
_cell.angle_gamma   90.00
#
_symmetry.space_group_name_H-M   'P 1'
#
loop_
_entity.id
_entity.type
_entity.pdbx_description
1 polymer ?
#
loop_
_entity_poly.entity_id
_entity_poly.type
_entity_poly.pdbx_seq_one_letter_code
_entity_poly.pdbx_strand_id
1 'polypeptide(L)'
;MTDVRQGQAPPKLERDEFHLRFMRSFEDPSFAPVRAALAQVEEVAWRNYDASRKSPVTQKAGPEFADPDYDLSVEWKATRDRLLEAERRQKDPQTRSRVLLIIGAARNDGSCPGEISKTYRMSLWARAALEEADIEVDVLDLSRLISDYDRHIHPCKGCVSTAMPLCHWPCSCYPNHGARQTNDWMAEIYEQWVAAHGVIILTPTYWYQAPSVLKLMIDRLVCADGGNPDPTTTHGKKAAEAKQIEQRGWDYPKHLAGRAYGLVVHGDVAGVESLRRNLADWLDWMGLIDAGRQSALDRYLGYYESYADSHQHLDRDEPFQQEVANVARAVAAAVGQLRSGWLSKPDAAIPPVRPK
;
A
#
# COMPACT_ATOMS: atom_id res chain seq x y z
N MET A 1 23.55 -25.26 -1.97
CA MET A 1 22.75 -24.53 -0.95
C MET A 1 23.09 -23.06 -1.04
N THR A 2 22.09 -22.19 -1.07
CA THR A 2 22.30 -20.74 -0.98
C THR A 2 22.57 -20.34 0.46
N ASP A 3 23.67 -19.62 0.69
CA ASP A 3 24.07 -19.19 2.02
C ASP A 3 23.18 -18.05 2.54
N VAL A 4 22.82 -18.09 3.83
CA VAL A 4 22.03 -17.05 4.50
C VAL A 4 22.97 -16.23 5.38
N ARG A 5 23.13 -14.96 5.06
CA ARG A 5 24.01 -14.04 5.82
C ARG A 5 23.27 -13.48 7.04
N GLN A 6 23.94 -13.44 8.19
CA GLN A 6 23.41 -12.95 9.47
C GLN A 6 24.45 -12.02 10.15
N GLY A 7 24.03 -11.26 11.18
CA GLY A 7 24.93 -10.45 12.02
C GLY A 7 24.68 -8.94 12.04
N GLN A 8 23.72 -8.42 11.27
CA GLN A 8 23.41 -6.98 11.26
C GLN A 8 22.55 -6.52 12.46
N ALA A 9 21.66 -7.39 12.95
CA ALA A 9 20.74 -7.02 14.02
C ALA A 9 21.49 -6.92 15.36
N PRO A 10 21.29 -5.85 16.14
CA PRO A 10 21.79 -5.81 17.51
C PRO A 10 21.07 -6.87 18.38
N PRO A 11 21.61 -7.17 19.58
CA PRO A 11 20.88 -7.94 20.59
C PRO A 11 19.52 -7.34 20.92
N LYS A 12 18.63 -8.13 21.54
CA LYS A 12 17.38 -7.61 22.09
C LYS A 12 17.66 -6.58 23.17
N LEU A 13 16.70 -5.68 23.37
CA LEU A 13 16.75 -4.73 24.47
C LEU A 13 16.79 -5.49 25.80
N GLU A 14 17.61 -5.01 26.71
CA GLU A 14 17.56 -5.42 28.11
C GLU A 14 16.32 -4.84 28.80
N ARG A 15 15.96 -5.40 29.96
CA ARG A 15 14.71 -5.10 30.69
C ARG A 15 14.50 -3.60 30.95
N ASP A 16 15.54 -2.90 31.37
CA ASP A 16 15.48 -1.47 31.73
C ASP A 16 15.30 -0.58 30.49
N GLU A 17 15.99 -0.89 29.40
CA GLU A 17 15.86 -0.12 28.16
C GLU A 17 14.47 -0.31 27.53
N PHE A 18 13.94 -1.54 27.59
CA PHE A 18 12.56 -1.81 27.19
C PHE A 18 11.57 -0.98 28.01
N HIS A 19 11.72 -0.95 29.34
CA HIS A 19 10.86 -0.17 30.24
C HIS A 19 10.84 1.30 29.83
N LEU A 20 12.01 1.91 29.63
CA LEU A 20 12.13 3.30 29.22
C LEU A 20 11.42 3.56 27.89
N ARG A 21 11.54 2.65 26.90
CA ARG A 21 10.86 2.81 25.61
C ARG A 21 9.35 2.61 25.70
N PHE A 22 8.89 1.67 26.52
CA PHE A 22 7.46 1.41 26.72
C PHE A 22 6.77 2.62 27.38
N MET A 23 7.38 3.15 28.45
CA MET A 23 6.78 4.21 29.27
C MET A 23 6.70 5.57 28.55
N ARG A 24 7.47 5.80 27.47
CA ARG A 24 7.41 7.05 26.68
C ARG A 24 6.01 7.39 26.16
N SER A 25 5.19 6.37 25.85
CA SER A 25 3.80 6.61 25.42
C SER A 25 2.87 7.06 26.54
N PHE A 26 3.32 7.03 27.79
CA PHE A 26 2.51 7.24 29.00
C PHE A 26 3.12 8.29 29.94
N GLU A 27 3.92 9.22 29.41
CA GLU A 27 4.58 10.28 30.19
C GLU A 27 3.62 11.38 30.65
N ASP A 28 2.47 11.54 29.99
CA ASP A 28 1.48 12.55 30.32
C ASP A 28 1.01 12.39 31.80
N PRO A 29 0.94 13.49 32.59
CA PRO A 29 0.54 13.43 34.00
C PRO A 29 -0.82 12.77 34.26
N SER A 30 -1.73 12.75 33.28
CA SER A 30 -3.01 12.05 33.37
C SER A 30 -2.88 10.53 33.56
N PHE A 31 -1.73 9.93 33.22
CA PHE A 31 -1.44 8.52 33.51
C PHE A 31 -0.95 8.27 34.94
N ALA A 32 -0.64 9.31 35.73
CA ALA A 32 -0.11 9.14 37.08
C ALA A 32 -1.03 8.32 38.01
N PRO A 33 -2.37 8.51 38.03
CA PRO A 33 -3.27 7.71 38.85
C PRO A 33 -3.29 6.22 38.51
N VAL A 34 -2.86 5.82 37.30
CA VAL A 34 -2.90 4.44 36.81
C VAL A 34 -1.51 3.81 36.64
N ARG A 35 -0.46 4.43 37.19
CA ARG A 35 0.94 3.99 37.04
C ARG A 35 1.17 2.52 37.45
N ALA A 36 0.52 2.06 38.52
CA ALA A 36 0.66 0.68 38.98
C ALA A 36 0.07 -0.33 37.97
N ALA A 37 -1.04 0.01 37.32
CA ALA A 37 -1.62 -0.82 36.26
C ALA A 37 -0.72 -0.81 35.01
N LEU A 38 -0.13 0.34 34.64
CA LEU A 38 0.82 0.42 33.53
C LEU A 38 2.04 -0.49 33.74
N ALA A 39 2.57 -0.58 34.97
CA ALA A 39 3.66 -1.49 35.28
C ALA A 39 3.29 -2.97 35.04
N GLN A 40 2.05 -3.37 35.33
CA GLN A 40 1.56 -4.72 35.05
C GLN A 40 1.44 -4.98 33.55
N VAL A 41 0.94 -4.01 32.78
CA VAL A 41 0.85 -4.12 31.31
C VAL A 41 2.24 -4.18 30.69
N GLU A 42 3.17 -3.37 31.17
CA GLU A 42 4.56 -3.32 30.72
C GLU A 42 5.27 -4.66 30.90
N GLU A 43 5.08 -5.31 32.05
CA GLU A 43 5.66 -6.65 32.32
C GLU A 43 5.16 -7.71 31.31
N VAL A 44 3.87 -7.66 30.93
CA VAL A 44 3.34 -8.56 29.90
C VAL A 44 3.89 -8.19 28.51
N ALA A 45 4.00 -6.90 28.19
CA ALA A 45 4.57 -6.44 26.94
C ALA A 45 6.05 -6.85 26.81
N TRP A 46 6.82 -6.77 27.90
CA TRP A 46 8.20 -7.25 27.98
C TRP A 46 8.30 -8.74 27.63
N ARG A 47 7.49 -9.59 28.27
CA ARG A 47 7.49 -11.03 27.99
C ARG A 47 7.14 -11.34 26.54
N ASN A 48 6.21 -10.59 25.94
CA ASN A 48 5.86 -10.76 24.53
C ASN A 48 7.01 -10.36 23.59
N TYR A 49 7.72 -9.27 23.91
CA TYR A 49 8.90 -8.81 23.17
C TYR A 49 10.06 -9.82 23.27
N ASP A 50 10.38 -10.23 24.50
CA ASP A 50 11.47 -11.16 24.79
C ASP A 50 11.22 -12.54 24.17
N ALA A 51 9.99 -13.03 24.18
CA ALA A 51 9.62 -14.27 23.47
C ALA A 51 9.41 -14.09 21.96
N SER A 52 9.59 -12.88 21.40
CA SER A 52 9.37 -12.56 19.98
C SER A 52 8.01 -13.02 19.44
N ARG A 53 6.96 -12.83 20.24
CA ARG A 53 5.59 -13.27 19.92
C ARG A 53 4.95 -12.42 18.82
N LYS A 54 5.37 -12.65 17.58
CA LYS A 54 4.92 -11.89 16.41
C LYS A 54 3.43 -12.08 16.12
N SER A 55 2.99 -13.33 16.01
CA SER A 55 1.63 -13.72 15.67
C SER A 55 1.08 -14.58 16.82
N PRO A 56 0.37 -13.98 17.79
CA PRO A 56 0.06 -14.62 19.06
C PRO A 56 -1.05 -15.67 18.97
N VAL A 57 -1.91 -15.57 17.94
CA VAL A 57 -3.03 -16.49 17.70
C VAL A 57 -2.84 -17.16 16.35
N THR A 58 -2.77 -18.49 16.37
CA THR A 58 -2.56 -19.33 15.20
C THR A 58 -3.58 -20.47 15.14
N GLN A 59 -3.74 -21.02 13.95
CA GLN A 59 -4.50 -22.25 13.70
C GLN A 59 -3.79 -23.08 12.62
N LYS A 60 -4.14 -24.36 12.52
CA LYS A 60 -3.65 -25.20 11.42
C LYS A 60 -4.06 -24.60 10.07
N ALA A 61 -3.12 -24.57 9.14
CA ALA A 61 -3.27 -23.92 7.85
C ALA A 61 -4.47 -24.49 7.07
N GLY A 62 -4.57 -25.82 7.02
CA GLY A 62 -5.61 -26.55 6.30
C GLY A 62 -5.14 -27.14 4.96
N PRO A 63 -5.96 -28.01 4.35
CA PRO A 63 -5.58 -28.81 3.19
C PRO A 63 -5.31 -27.99 1.91
N GLU A 64 -5.70 -26.71 1.88
CA GLU A 64 -5.44 -25.81 0.75
C GLU A 64 -4.00 -25.24 0.71
N PHE A 65 -3.19 -25.49 1.75
CA PHE A 65 -1.81 -25.06 1.86
C PHE A 65 -0.83 -26.23 1.68
N ALA A 66 0.41 -25.93 1.27
CA ALA A 66 1.45 -26.93 1.04
C ALA A 66 1.83 -27.73 2.31
N ASP A 67 1.81 -27.08 3.48
CA ASP A 67 1.89 -27.74 4.79
C ASP A 67 0.60 -27.46 5.59
N PRO A 68 -0.37 -28.39 5.57
CA PRO A 68 -1.64 -28.24 6.28
C PRO A 68 -1.53 -28.12 7.79
N ASP A 69 -0.46 -28.67 8.39
CA ASP A 69 -0.25 -28.74 9.83
C ASP A 69 0.54 -27.54 10.38
N TYR A 70 0.97 -26.62 9.51
CA TYR A 70 1.65 -25.39 9.91
C TYR A 70 0.73 -24.49 10.76
N ASP A 71 1.26 -23.93 11.85
CA ASP A 71 0.56 -22.96 12.69
C ASP A 71 0.55 -21.57 12.03
N LEU A 72 -0.52 -21.31 11.27
CA LEU A 72 -0.70 -20.10 10.48
C LEU A 72 -1.41 -19.00 11.30
N SER A 73 -0.99 -17.75 11.12
CA SER A 73 -1.65 -16.59 11.76
C SER A 73 -3.11 -16.47 11.33
N VAL A 74 -4.02 -16.43 12.30
CA VAL A 74 -5.46 -16.25 12.06
C VAL A 74 -5.73 -14.91 11.37
N GLU A 75 -5.05 -13.82 11.78
CA GLU A 75 -5.21 -12.49 11.18
C GLU A 75 -4.77 -12.46 9.71
N TRP A 76 -3.70 -13.18 9.39
CA TRP A 76 -3.21 -13.28 8.01
C TRP A 76 -4.20 -14.07 7.14
N LYS A 77 -4.69 -15.21 7.62
CA LYS A 77 -5.68 -16.04 6.91
C LYS A 77 -6.97 -15.25 6.67
N ALA A 78 -7.48 -14.56 7.69
CA ALA A 78 -8.65 -13.70 7.54
C ALA A 78 -8.45 -12.58 6.50
N THR A 79 -7.26 -11.98 6.43
CA THR A 79 -6.96 -10.98 5.41
C THR A 79 -6.91 -11.59 4.01
N ARG A 80 -6.21 -12.72 3.83
CA ARG A 80 -6.18 -13.47 2.57
C ARG A 80 -7.59 -13.79 2.08
N ASP A 81 -8.46 -14.30 2.96
CA ASP A 81 -9.80 -14.73 2.59
C ASP A 81 -10.68 -13.55 2.16
N ARG A 82 -10.53 -12.37 2.79
CA ARG A 82 -11.16 -11.13 2.29
C ARG A 82 -10.65 -10.72 0.91
N LEU A 83 -9.34 -10.86 0.65
CA LEU A 83 -8.79 -10.55 -0.67
C LEU A 83 -9.31 -11.50 -1.75
N LEU A 84 -9.41 -12.80 -1.45
CA LEU A 84 -9.98 -13.77 -2.40
C LEU A 84 -11.45 -13.45 -2.73
N GLU A 85 -12.24 -13.05 -1.73
CA GLU A 85 -13.63 -12.62 -1.96
C GLU A 85 -13.70 -11.32 -2.76
N ALA A 86 -12.85 -10.33 -2.46
CA ALA A 86 -12.77 -9.08 -3.22
C ALA A 86 -12.39 -9.36 -4.69
N GLU A 87 -11.43 -10.27 -4.92
CA GLU A 87 -11.00 -10.66 -6.26
C GLU A 87 -12.14 -11.36 -7.02
N ARG A 88 -12.86 -12.27 -6.36
CA ARG A 88 -14.01 -12.97 -6.95
C ARG A 88 -15.08 -11.98 -7.42
N ARG A 89 -15.36 -10.94 -6.63
CA ARG A 89 -16.32 -9.88 -6.99
C ARG A 89 -15.79 -8.99 -8.12
N GLN A 90 -14.52 -8.63 -8.09
CA GLN A 90 -13.88 -7.82 -9.13
C GLN A 90 -13.90 -8.55 -10.49
N LYS A 91 -13.66 -9.87 -10.50
CA LYS A 91 -13.67 -10.69 -11.73
C LYS A 91 -15.08 -11.01 -12.24
N ASP A 92 -16.13 -10.75 -11.47
CA ASP A 92 -17.51 -10.96 -11.91
C ASP A 92 -17.93 -9.91 -12.96
N PRO A 93 -18.28 -10.31 -14.19
CA PRO A 93 -18.71 -9.35 -15.22
C PRO A 93 -20.04 -8.64 -14.88
N GLN A 94 -20.83 -9.16 -13.94
CA GLN A 94 -22.11 -8.58 -13.52
C GLN A 94 -21.96 -7.49 -12.47
N THR A 95 -20.80 -7.37 -11.81
CA THR A 95 -20.56 -6.29 -10.84
C THR A 95 -20.30 -4.97 -11.54
N ARG A 96 -20.52 -3.86 -10.82
CA ARG A 96 -20.21 -2.54 -11.34
C ARG A 96 -18.69 -2.34 -11.40
N SER A 97 -18.26 -1.58 -12.41
CA SER A 97 -16.89 -1.08 -12.48
C SER A 97 -16.56 -0.28 -11.23
N ARG A 98 -15.32 -0.38 -10.78
CA ARG A 98 -14.85 0.22 -9.53
C ARG A 98 -13.47 0.84 -9.72
N VAL A 99 -13.28 2.07 -9.28
CA VAL A 99 -12.01 2.79 -9.33
C VAL A 99 -11.60 3.27 -7.94
N LEU A 100 -10.34 3.02 -7.58
CA LEU A 100 -9.75 3.51 -6.33
C LEU A 100 -9.04 4.85 -6.59
N LEU A 101 -9.48 5.91 -5.93
CA LEU A 101 -8.79 7.19 -5.87
C LEU A 101 -7.85 7.21 -4.66
N ILE A 102 -6.57 7.44 -4.89
CA ILE A 102 -5.56 7.51 -3.82
C ILE A 102 -5.09 8.95 -3.69
N ILE A 103 -5.34 9.54 -2.52
CA ILE A 103 -4.83 10.86 -2.15
C ILE A 103 -3.47 10.64 -1.48
N GLY A 104 -2.41 10.96 -2.21
CA GLY A 104 -1.02 10.83 -1.77
C GLY A 104 -0.51 11.98 -0.88
N ALA A 105 -1.34 12.99 -0.60
CA ALA A 105 -0.95 14.08 0.28
C ALA A 105 -0.86 13.60 1.74
N ALA A 106 0.20 14.01 2.45
CA ALA A 106 0.39 13.65 3.86
C ALA A 106 -0.42 14.51 4.84
N ARG A 107 -1.21 15.46 4.35
CA ARG A 107 -1.84 16.50 5.16
C ARG A 107 -3.34 16.63 4.91
N ASN A 108 -4.07 17.00 5.96
CA ASN A 108 -5.45 17.44 5.93
C ASN A 108 -5.66 18.51 7.02
N ASP A 109 -6.90 19.01 7.16
CA ASP A 109 -7.30 20.02 8.14
C ASP A 109 -7.48 19.49 9.57
N GLY A 110 -7.50 18.17 9.75
CA GLY A 110 -7.47 17.50 11.06
C GLY A 110 -6.07 17.34 11.67
N SER A 111 -5.01 17.70 10.95
CA SER A 111 -3.63 17.72 11.42
C SER A 111 -2.96 19.07 11.13
N CYS A 112 -1.69 19.26 11.51
CA CYS A 112 -0.88 20.32 10.90
C CYS A 112 -0.84 20.06 9.37
N PRO A 113 -1.12 21.06 8.50
CA PRO A 113 -1.14 22.51 8.75
C PRO A 113 -2.50 23.14 9.06
N GLY A 114 -3.58 22.37 9.22
CA GLY A 114 -4.92 22.89 9.51
C GLY A 114 -5.70 23.32 8.26
N GLU A 115 -5.28 22.87 7.08
CA GLU A 115 -5.93 23.14 5.79
C GLU A 115 -6.00 21.86 4.96
N ILE A 116 -7.10 21.69 4.22
CA ILE A 116 -7.28 20.58 3.28
C ILE A 116 -6.17 20.59 2.21
N SER A 117 -5.82 19.43 1.68
CA SER A 117 -4.83 19.37 0.59
C SER A 117 -5.45 19.76 -0.77
N LYS A 118 -4.65 20.40 -1.64
CA LYS A 118 -5.01 20.57 -3.07
C LYS A 118 -5.36 19.23 -3.73
N THR A 119 -4.66 18.16 -3.36
CA THR A 119 -4.90 16.79 -3.83
C THR A 119 -6.27 16.25 -3.46
N TYR A 120 -6.75 16.50 -2.24
CA TYR A 120 -8.11 16.13 -1.84
C TYR A 120 -9.14 16.80 -2.75
N ARG A 121 -8.98 18.10 -3.03
CA ARG A 121 -9.87 18.83 -3.95
C ARG A 121 -9.87 18.24 -5.37
N MET A 122 -8.70 17.87 -5.89
CA MET A 122 -8.57 17.16 -7.18
C MET A 122 -9.31 15.83 -7.19
N SER A 123 -9.28 15.09 -6.08
CA SER A 123 -9.98 13.81 -5.95
C SER A 123 -11.49 13.97 -6.08
N LEU A 124 -12.06 15.12 -5.67
CA LEU A 124 -13.49 15.41 -5.81
C LEU A 124 -13.90 15.56 -7.28
N TRP A 125 -13.09 16.23 -8.10
CA TRP A 125 -13.34 16.35 -9.54
C TRP A 125 -13.19 15.02 -10.26
N ALA A 126 -12.15 14.25 -9.91
CA ALA A 126 -11.98 12.90 -10.44
C ALA A 126 -13.15 11.99 -10.07
N ARG A 127 -13.60 12.04 -8.81
CA ARG A 127 -14.76 11.30 -8.31
C ARG A 127 -16.03 11.64 -9.09
N ALA A 128 -16.33 12.93 -9.26
CA ALA A 128 -17.53 13.36 -9.98
C ALA A 128 -17.53 12.83 -11.44
N ALA A 129 -16.39 12.88 -12.12
CA ALA A 129 -16.26 12.36 -13.48
C ALA A 129 -16.41 10.83 -13.58
N LEU A 130 -15.98 10.08 -12.56
CA LEU A 130 -16.17 8.63 -12.49
C LEU A 130 -17.63 8.27 -12.19
N GLU A 131 -18.28 8.99 -11.27
CA GLU A 131 -19.69 8.78 -10.93
C GLU A 131 -20.62 9.08 -12.11
N GLU A 132 -20.31 10.11 -12.91
CA GLU A 132 -21.00 10.41 -14.18
C GLU A 132 -20.88 9.26 -15.19
N ALA A 133 -19.79 8.49 -15.13
CA ALA A 133 -19.56 7.30 -15.95
C ALA A 133 -20.10 5.99 -15.32
N ASP A 134 -20.95 6.09 -14.29
CA ASP A 134 -21.54 4.96 -13.55
C ASP A 134 -20.51 4.01 -12.90
N ILE A 135 -19.34 4.55 -12.53
CA ILE A 135 -18.28 3.81 -11.82
C ILE A 135 -18.41 3.98 -10.31
N GLU A 136 -18.28 2.89 -9.56
CA GLU A 136 -18.14 2.94 -8.10
C GLU A 136 -16.77 3.47 -7.70
N VAL A 137 -16.74 4.44 -6.79
CA VAL A 137 -15.51 5.12 -6.40
C VAL A 137 -15.19 4.84 -4.94
N ASP A 138 -14.02 4.26 -4.70
CA ASP A 138 -13.42 4.19 -3.36
C ASP A 138 -12.37 5.29 -3.22
N VAL A 139 -12.25 5.88 -2.02
CA VAL A 139 -11.26 6.91 -1.73
C VAL A 139 -10.34 6.45 -0.61
N LEU A 140 -9.05 6.35 -0.91
CA LEU A 140 -7.98 6.10 0.05
C LEU A 140 -7.23 7.41 0.34
N ASP A 141 -7.51 8.00 1.50
CA ASP A 141 -6.80 9.19 1.96
C ASP A 141 -5.62 8.85 2.88
N LEU A 142 -4.40 8.95 2.35
CA LEU A 142 -3.19 8.60 3.09
C LEU A 142 -2.78 9.66 4.12
N SER A 143 -3.41 10.85 4.13
CA SER A 143 -3.21 11.85 5.18
C SER A 143 -3.67 11.36 6.56
N ARG A 144 -4.56 10.35 6.58
CA ARG A 144 -5.02 9.69 7.81
C ARG A 144 -3.92 9.00 8.61
N LEU A 145 -2.77 8.71 8.00
CA LEU A 145 -1.58 8.24 8.73
C LEU A 145 -1.02 9.30 9.71
N ILE A 146 -1.37 10.57 9.51
CA ILE A 146 -0.93 11.68 10.33
C ILE A 146 -2.06 12.18 11.24
N SER A 147 -3.30 12.21 10.75
CA SER A 147 -4.44 12.75 11.51
C SER A 147 -5.15 11.74 12.41
N ASP A 148 -5.14 10.45 12.07
CA ASP A 148 -5.83 9.44 12.89
C ASP A 148 -4.97 8.99 14.06
N TYR A 149 -5.61 8.70 15.19
CA TYR A 149 -4.95 8.12 16.34
C TYR A 149 -4.43 6.70 16.03
N ASP A 150 -3.11 6.53 16.15
CA ASP A 150 -2.41 5.25 16.09
C ASP A 150 -2.64 4.41 14.81
N ARG A 151 -2.79 5.08 13.66
CA ARG A 151 -2.87 4.43 12.33
C ARG A 151 -1.52 4.44 11.63
N HIS A 152 -1.02 3.26 11.22
CA HIS A 152 0.31 3.15 10.63
C HIS A 152 0.29 2.41 9.30
N ILE A 153 1.24 2.74 8.41
CA ILE A 153 1.77 1.79 7.45
C ILE A 153 3.22 1.55 7.86
N HIS A 154 3.51 0.37 8.40
CA HIS A 154 4.88 0.05 8.79
C HIS A 154 5.75 -0.15 7.52
N PRO A 155 7.04 0.26 7.53
CA PRO A 155 7.89 0.17 6.34
C PRO A 155 8.03 -1.25 5.77
N CYS A 156 8.23 -1.37 4.47
CA CYS A 156 8.54 -2.68 3.89
C CYS A 156 9.88 -3.21 4.41
N LYS A 157 9.91 -4.50 4.82
CA LYS A 157 11.14 -5.17 5.29
C LYS A 157 12.02 -5.69 4.15
N GLY A 158 11.63 -5.48 2.89
CA GLY A 158 12.43 -5.88 1.72
C GLY A 158 12.65 -7.40 1.60
N CYS A 159 11.67 -8.23 1.97
CA CYS A 159 11.82 -9.70 1.91
C CYS A 159 12.17 -10.20 0.51
N VAL A 160 11.65 -9.54 -0.53
CA VAL A 160 11.95 -9.81 -1.95
C VAL A 160 13.46 -9.74 -2.26
N SER A 161 14.21 -8.87 -1.58
CA SER A 161 15.66 -8.74 -1.78
C SER A 161 16.46 -9.93 -1.24
N THR A 162 15.81 -10.83 -0.48
CA THR A 162 16.38 -12.12 -0.09
C THR A 162 16.01 -13.21 -1.08
N ALA A 163 14.71 -13.31 -1.37
CA ALA A 163 14.11 -14.14 -2.41
C ALA A 163 12.64 -13.72 -2.60
N MET A 164 12.12 -13.72 -3.83
CA MET A 164 10.72 -13.33 -4.08
C MET A 164 9.71 -14.19 -3.28
N PRO A 165 9.86 -15.53 -3.17
CA PRO A 165 8.96 -16.35 -2.36
C PRO A 165 8.98 -16.06 -0.85
N LEU A 166 9.99 -15.33 -0.35
CA LEU A 166 10.04 -14.87 1.03
C LEU A 166 9.11 -13.67 1.25
N CYS A 167 8.78 -12.91 0.20
CA CYS A 167 7.70 -11.93 0.23
C CYS A 167 6.38 -12.68 0.13
N HIS A 168 5.40 -12.43 1.01
CA HIS A 168 4.12 -13.16 0.97
C HIS A 168 3.00 -12.24 0.50
N TRP A 169 1.99 -12.78 -0.16
CA TRP A 169 0.77 -12.08 -0.56
C TRP A 169 -0.47 -12.66 0.16
N PRO A 170 -1.22 -11.87 0.95
CA PRO A 170 -0.86 -10.54 1.44
C PRO A 170 0.39 -10.58 2.35
N CYS A 171 0.98 -9.42 2.64
CA CYS A 171 2.23 -9.40 3.40
C CYS A 171 2.07 -9.90 4.84
N SER A 172 2.77 -10.99 5.20
CA SER A 172 2.75 -11.52 6.57
C SER A 172 3.76 -10.88 7.52
N CYS A 173 4.45 -9.79 7.16
CA CYS A 173 5.44 -9.14 8.03
C CYS A 173 4.81 -8.41 9.22
N TYR A 174 3.53 -8.04 9.10
CA TYR A 174 2.73 -7.31 10.07
C TYR A 174 1.35 -7.99 10.24
N PRO A 175 0.67 -7.77 11.37
CA PRO A 175 1.21 -7.14 12.57
C PRO A 175 2.35 -7.98 13.20
N ASN A 176 3.22 -7.31 13.95
CA ASN A 176 4.19 -7.96 14.82
C ASN A 176 3.93 -7.48 16.26
N HIS A 177 3.10 -8.25 16.96
CA HIS A 177 2.60 -7.90 18.30
C HIS A 177 3.72 -7.78 19.32
N GLY A 178 4.70 -8.70 19.29
CA GLY A 178 5.86 -8.65 20.19
C GLY A 178 6.75 -7.41 19.99
N ALA A 179 6.76 -6.80 18.81
CA ALA A 179 7.53 -5.59 18.53
C ALA A 179 6.69 -4.30 18.50
N ARG A 180 5.43 -4.35 18.95
CA ARG A 180 4.47 -3.23 18.87
C ARG A 180 4.34 -2.64 17.45
N GLN A 181 4.48 -3.48 16.42
CA GLN A 181 4.19 -3.12 15.03
C GLN A 181 2.75 -3.55 14.71
N THR A 182 1.82 -2.96 15.45
CA THR A 182 0.37 -3.19 15.36
C THR A 182 -0.30 -2.04 14.62
N ASN A 183 -1.61 -2.10 14.44
CA ASN A 183 -2.40 -1.05 13.77
C ASN A 183 -1.89 -0.72 12.35
N ASP A 184 -1.42 -1.75 11.64
CA ASP A 184 -0.99 -1.67 10.25
C ASP A 184 -2.22 -1.60 9.33
N TRP A 185 -2.33 -0.52 8.56
CA TRP A 185 -3.49 -0.24 7.71
C TRP A 185 -3.47 -0.99 6.38
N MET A 186 -2.37 -1.66 6.05
CA MET A 186 -2.21 -2.30 4.73
C MET A 186 -3.22 -3.41 4.45
N ALA A 187 -3.75 -4.10 5.47
CA ALA A 187 -4.73 -5.17 5.26
C ALA A 187 -5.99 -4.67 4.55
N GLU A 188 -6.49 -3.49 4.92
CA GLU A 188 -7.63 -2.83 4.28
C GLU A 188 -7.23 -2.27 2.90
N ILE A 189 -6.04 -1.69 2.79
CA ILE A 189 -5.54 -1.13 1.52
C ILE A 189 -5.40 -2.23 0.47
N TYR A 190 -4.85 -3.40 0.80
CA TYR A 190 -4.78 -4.52 -0.14
C TYR A 190 -6.16 -4.91 -0.67
N GLU A 191 -7.19 -4.90 0.18
CA GLU A 191 -8.57 -5.21 -0.20
C GLU A 191 -9.12 -4.19 -1.20
N GLN A 192 -8.89 -2.90 -0.97
CA GLN A 192 -9.27 -1.84 -1.92
C GLN A 192 -8.56 -1.99 -3.27
N TRP A 193 -7.25 -2.29 -3.27
CA TRP A 193 -6.50 -2.54 -4.51
C TRP A 193 -7.02 -3.78 -5.25
N VAL A 194 -7.34 -4.85 -4.54
CA VAL A 194 -7.89 -6.08 -5.13
C VAL A 194 -9.30 -5.84 -5.70
N ALA A 195 -10.15 -5.08 -5.02
CA ALA A 195 -11.51 -4.79 -5.49
C ALA A 195 -11.55 -3.86 -6.72
N ALA A 196 -10.52 -3.03 -6.93
CA ALA A 196 -10.48 -2.04 -7.99
C ALA A 196 -10.27 -2.66 -9.39
N HIS A 197 -10.92 -2.07 -10.39
CA HIS A 197 -10.68 -2.31 -11.83
C HIS A 197 -9.72 -1.27 -12.42
N GLY A 198 -9.69 -0.08 -11.82
CA GLY A 198 -8.72 0.96 -12.15
C GLY A 198 -8.29 1.72 -10.89
N VAL A 199 -7.12 2.35 -10.95
CA VAL A 199 -6.58 3.15 -9.84
C VAL A 199 -6.15 4.52 -10.34
N ILE A 200 -6.46 5.57 -9.60
CA ILE A 200 -5.94 6.92 -9.88
C ILE A 200 -5.15 7.39 -8.67
N ILE A 201 -3.87 7.66 -8.88
CA ILE A 201 -3.01 8.24 -7.84
C ILE A 201 -2.93 9.74 -8.07
N LEU A 202 -3.47 10.51 -7.12
CA LEU A 202 -3.34 11.95 -7.07
C LEU A 202 -2.32 12.30 -5.99
N THR A 203 -1.25 13.01 -6.32
CA THR A 203 -0.18 13.26 -5.35
C THR A 203 0.54 14.59 -5.59
N PRO A 204 0.92 15.32 -4.53
CA PRO A 204 1.94 16.34 -4.66
C PRO A 204 3.32 15.67 -4.86
N THR A 205 4.31 16.46 -5.26
CA THR A 205 5.74 16.09 -5.19
C THR A 205 6.38 16.68 -3.95
N TYR A 206 7.12 15.86 -3.17
CA TYR A 206 7.95 16.30 -2.05
C TYR A 206 9.40 16.03 -2.39
N TRP A 207 10.22 17.08 -2.50
CA TRP A 207 11.66 16.95 -2.84
C TRP A 207 11.93 16.01 -4.03
N TYR A 208 11.24 16.23 -5.16
CA TYR A 208 11.36 15.41 -6.37
C TYR A 208 10.91 13.94 -6.22
N GLN A 209 10.19 13.60 -5.15
CA GLN A 209 9.81 12.23 -4.81
C GLN A 209 8.36 12.14 -4.33
N ALA A 210 7.86 10.90 -4.25
CA ALA A 210 6.57 10.59 -3.66
C ALA A 210 6.56 11.02 -2.17
N PRO A 211 5.46 11.60 -1.66
CA PRO A 211 5.30 11.82 -0.23
C PRO A 211 5.50 10.53 0.56
N SER A 212 6.08 10.62 1.77
CA SER A 212 6.43 9.44 2.57
C SER A 212 5.24 8.51 2.82
N VAL A 213 4.04 9.07 3.05
CA VAL A 213 2.80 8.29 3.24
C VAL A 213 2.45 7.45 2.01
N LEU A 214 2.61 8.02 0.81
CA LEU A 214 2.42 7.33 -0.46
C LEU A 214 3.52 6.29 -0.67
N LYS A 215 4.78 6.66 -0.42
CA LYS A 215 5.93 5.77 -0.58
C LYS A 215 5.86 4.53 0.32
N LEU A 216 5.36 4.68 1.56
CA LEU A 216 5.12 3.56 2.46
C LEU A 216 4.15 2.54 1.85
N MET A 217 3.03 3.00 1.28
CA MET A 217 2.08 2.12 0.59
C MET A 217 2.72 1.45 -0.64
N ILE A 218 3.41 2.23 -1.49
CA ILE A 218 4.11 1.74 -2.69
C ILE A 218 5.06 0.60 -2.32
N ASP A 219 5.92 0.82 -1.32
CA ASP A 219 6.94 -0.16 -0.90
C ASP A 219 6.33 -1.44 -0.34
N ARG A 220 5.14 -1.33 0.26
CA ARG A 220 4.41 -2.47 0.82
C ARG A 220 3.67 -3.26 -0.26
N LEU A 221 3.33 -2.64 -1.38
CA LEU A 221 2.73 -3.31 -2.55
C LEU A 221 3.72 -4.15 -3.37
N VAL A 222 5.02 -4.15 -3.05
CA VAL A 222 5.98 -5.09 -3.67
C VAL A 222 5.57 -6.57 -3.49
N CYS A 223 4.79 -6.89 -2.46
CA CYS A 223 4.24 -8.23 -2.31
C CYS A 223 3.16 -8.59 -3.34
N ALA A 224 2.51 -7.61 -3.95
CA ALA A 224 1.55 -7.82 -5.02
C ALA A 224 2.22 -8.19 -6.36
N ASP A 225 3.48 -7.77 -6.57
CA ASP A 225 4.22 -8.04 -7.81
C ASP A 225 4.53 -9.54 -7.98
N GLY A 226 5.08 -10.18 -6.96
CA GLY A 226 5.43 -11.59 -7.04
C GLY A 226 5.34 -12.35 -5.73
N GLY A 227 4.69 -11.80 -4.71
CA GLY A 227 4.66 -12.42 -3.38
C GLY A 227 4.03 -13.80 -3.39
N ASN A 228 4.55 -14.69 -2.55
CA ASN A 228 4.07 -16.04 -2.36
C ASN A 228 2.72 -16.06 -1.60
N PRO A 229 1.65 -16.61 -2.21
CA PRO A 229 0.33 -16.66 -1.57
C PRO A 229 0.20 -17.77 -0.52
N ASP A 230 1.24 -18.59 -0.35
CA ASP A 230 1.29 -19.71 0.60
C ASP A 230 2.50 -19.59 1.54
N PRO A 231 2.34 -18.97 2.73
CA PRO A 231 3.39 -18.86 3.74
C PRO A 231 3.92 -20.19 4.28
N THR A 232 3.22 -21.30 4.05
CA THR A 232 3.60 -22.61 4.58
C THR A 232 4.74 -23.24 3.77
N THR A 233 4.84 -22.90 2.48
CA THR A 233 5.94 -23.34 1.60
C THR A 233 7.33 -22.88 2.07
N THR A 234 7.38 -21.81 2.85
CA THR A 234 8.60 -21.23 3.46
C THR A 234 8.59 -21.32 4.99
N HIS A 235 7.62 -22.06 5.55
CA HIS A 235 7.30 -22.18 6.98
C HIS A 235 7.46 -20.83 7.72
N GLY A 236 6.79 -19.81 7.20
CA GLY A 236 6.92 -18.43 7.65
C GLY A 236 7.99 -17.66 6.88
N LYS A 237 9.02 -17.14 7.56
CA LYS A 237 10.04 -16.28 6.92
C LYS A 237 11.41 -16.96 6.90
N LYS A 238 11.49 -18.24 6.55
CA LYS A 238 12.76 -18.95 6.43
C LYS A 238 13.41 -18.66 5.08
N ALA A 239 14.50 -17.88 5.12
CA ALA A 239 15.22 -17.44 3.93
C ALA A 239 15.75 -18.60 3.06
N ALA A 240 16.25 -19.68 3.67
CA ALA A 240 16.84 -20.80 2.93
C ALA A 240 15.80 -21.51 2.04
N GLU A 241 14.60 -21.75 2.57
CA GLU A 241 13.51 -22.41 1.83
C GLU A 241 13.00 -21.51 0.69
N ALA A 242 12.83 -20.21 0.95
CA ALA A 242 12.43 -19.25 -0.08
C ALA A 242 13.44 -19.16 -1.23
N LYS A 243 14.74 -19.16 -0.94
CA LYS A 243 15.79 -19.19 -1.96
C LYS A 243 15.76 -20.48 -2.79
N GLN A 244 15.48 -21.62 -2.16
CA GLN A 244 15.33 -22.89 -2.87
C GLN A 244 14.11 -22.88 -3.80
N ILE A 245 12.98 -22.30 -3.37
CA ILE A 245 11.81 -22.11 -4.23
C ILE A 245 12.17 -21.23 -5.43
N GLU A 246 12.81 -20.07 -5.22
CA GLU A 246 13.15 -19.17 -6.33
C GLU A 246 14.12 -19.82 -7.33
N GLN A 247 15.10 -20.59 -6.85
CA GLN A 247 16.03 -21.32 -7.70
C GLN A 247 15.39 -22.42 -8.55
N ARG A 248 14.21 -22.91 -8.15
CA ARG A 248 13.41 -23.86 -8.95
C ARG A 248 12.59 -23.18 -10.05
N GLY A 249 12.63 -21.83 -10.13
CA GLY A 249 11.88 -21.05 -11.09
C GLY A 249 10.58 -20.51 -10.49
N TRP A 250 10.67 -19.36 -9.81
CA TRP A 250 9.49 -18.61 -9.38
C TRP A 250 8.83 -17.90 -10.55
N ASP A 251 7.51 -17.87 -10.57
CA ASP A 251 6.67 -17.48 -11.71
C ASP A 251 6.21 -16.02 -11.68
N TYR A 252 6.36 -15.31 -10.56
CA TYR A 252 6.04 -13.88 -10.40
C TYR A 252 4.58 -13.57 -10.78
N PRO A 253 3.61 -13.98 -9.94
CA PRO A 253 2.18 -14.03 -10.31
C PRO A 253 1.51 -12.68 -10.64
N LYS A 254 2.06 -11.52 -10.24
CA LYS A 254 1.48 -10.18 -10.41
C LYS A 254 0.01 -10.12 -10.01
N HIS A 255 -0.27 -10.29 -8.72
CA HIS A 255 -1.59 -10.40 -8.11
C HIS A 255 -2.57 -9.27 -8.44
N LEU A 256 -2.05 -8.10 -8.84
CA LEU A 256 -2.85 -6.92 -9.19
C LEU A 256 -2.88 -6.59 -10.69
N ALA A 257 -2.28 -7.43 -11.55
CA ALA A 257 -2.23 -7.18 -12.98
C ALA A 257 -3.61 -7.02 -13.63
N GLY A 258 -3.65 -6.33 -14.77
CA GLY A 258 -4.86 -6.16 -15.58
C GLY A 258 -5.78 -5.01 -15.16
N ARG A 259 -5.38 -4.20 -14.18
CA ARG A 259 -6.11 -2.97 -13.79
C ARG A 259 -5.64 -1.78 -14.62
N ALA A 260 -6.56 -0.86 -14.95
CA ALA A 260 -6.18 0.41 -15.55
C ALA A 260 -5.54 1.36 -14.52
N TYR A 261 -4.72 2.31 -14.96
CA TYR A 261 -4.24 3.37 -14.06
C TYR A 261 -4.27 4.78 -14.66
N GLY A 262 -4.39 5.77 -13.77
CA GLY A 262 -4.18 7.19 -14.02
C GLY A 262 -3.32 7.84 -12.94
N LEU A 263 -2.67 8.94 -13.28
CA LEU A 263 -1.75 9.70 -12.45
C LEU A 263 -2.07 11.20 -12.57
N VAL A 264 -2.22 11.85 -11.42
CA VAL A 264 -2.25 13.30 -11.28
C VAL A 264 -1.13 13.70 -10.34
N VAL A 265 -0.02 14.18 -10.91
CA VAL A 265 1.12 14.67 -10.14
C VAL A 265 1.16 16.19 -10.21
N HIS A 266 1.13 16.85 -9.06
CA HIS A 266 1.23 18.30 -8.99
C HIS A 266 2.37 18.75 -8.09
N GLY A 267 2.80 19.99 -8.29
CA GLY A 267 3.83 20.64 -7.51
C GLY A 267 3.81 22.12 -7.78
N ASP A 268 4.65 22.87 -7.09
CA ASP A 268 4.65 24.33 -7.23
C ASP A 268 5.82 24.83 -8.09
N VAL A 269 6.95 24.10 -8.12
CA VAL A 269 8.19 24.57 -8.78
C VAL A 269 8.93 23.49 -9.57
N ALA A 270 9.11 22.28 -9.01
CA ALA A 270 9.93 21.25 -9.67
C ALA A 270 9.54 19.82 -9.29
N GLY A 271 9.86 18.87 -10.18
CA GLY A 271 9.91 17.44 -9.87
C GLY A 271 8.64 16.64 -10.15
N VAL A 272 7.63 17.25 -10.77
CA VAL A 272 6.36 16.57 -11.10
C VAL A 272 6.54 15.52 -12.21
N GLU A 273 7.37 15.81 -13.20
CA GLU A 273 7.59 14.95 -14.36
C GLU A 273 8.35 13.68 -13.97
N SER A 274 9.37 13.83 -13.13
CA SER A 274 10.16 12.70 -12.64
C SER A 274 9.33 11.79 -11.74
N LEU A 275 8.53 12.36 -10.83
CA LEU A 275 7.64 11.57 -10.00
C LEU A 275 6.57 10.84 -10.84
N ARG A 276 5.94 11.52 -11.80
CA ARG A 276 4.97 10.87 -12.70
C ARG A 276 5.57 9.70 -13.47
N ARG A 277 6.78 9.86 -14.04
CA ARG A 277 7.49 8.77 -14.72
C ARG A 277 7.77 7.60 -13.78
N ASN A 278 8.30 7.87 -12.59
CA ASN A 278 8.60 6.82 -11.60
C ASN A 278 7.34 6.04 -11.17
N LEU A 279 6.20 6.73 -11.03
CA LEU A 279 4.93 6.07 -10.70
C LEU A 279 4.39 5.24 -11.87
N ALA A 280 4.48 5.74 -13.10
CA ALA A 280 4.07 5.00 -14.29
C ALA A 280 4.91 3.72 -14.46
N ASP A 281 6.23 3.83 -14.40
CA ASP A 281 7.15 2.69 -14.50
C ASP A 281 6.86 1.62 -13.45
N TRP A 282 6.53 2.03 -12.21
CA TRP A 282 6.13 1.10 -11.16
C TRP A 282 4.80 0.38 -11.46
N LEU A 283 3.78 1.10 -11.92
CA LEU A 283 2.46 0.51 -12.20
C LEU A 283 2.52 -0.42 -13.43
N ASP A 284 3.26 -0.02 -14.46
CA ASP A 284 3.53 -0.86 -15.63
C ASP A 284 4.26 -2.15 -15.23
N TRP A 285 5.28 -2.04 -14.37
CA TRP A 285 6.01 -3.18 -13.83
C TRP A 285 5.08 -4.17 -13.12
N MET A 286 4.19 -3.67 -12.26
CA MET A 286 3.19 -4.50 -11.54
C MET A 286 2.11 -5.10 -12.46
N GLY A 287 2.11 -4.80 -13.76
CA GLY A 287 1.16 -5.40 -14.70
C GLY A 287 -0.13 -4.58 -14.88
N LEU A 288 -0.19 -3.34 -14.40
CA LEU A 288 -1.31 -2.44 -14.69
C LEU A 288 -1.19 -1.86 -16.11
N ILE A 289 -2.29 -1.28 -16.61
CA ILE A 289 -2.46 -0.85 -17.99
C ILE A 289 -2.66 0.66 -18.01
N ASP A 290 -1.78 1.35 -18.73
CA ASP A 290 -1.88 2.79 -18.98
C ASP A 290 -3.19 3.13 -19.70
N ALA A 291 -3.96 4.09 -19.15
CA ALA A 291 -5.25 4.53 -19.70
C ALA A 291 -5.13 5.61 -20.80
N GLY A 292 -3.94 5.79 -21.37
CA GLY A 292 -3.63 6.68 -22.48
C GLY A 292 -2.97 7.99 -22.05
N ARG A 293 -2.50 8.78 -23.02
CA ARG A 293 -1.72 10.01 -22.79
C ARG A 293 -2.37 11.01 -21.83
N GLN A 294 -3.71 11.09 -21.82
CA GLN A 294 -4.47 11.99 -20.95
C GLN A 294 -4.62 11.49 -19.52
N SER A 295 -4.36 10.21 -19.24
CA SER A 295 -4.41 9.67 -17.87
C SER A 295 -3.12 9.89 -17.09
N ALA A 296 -2.06 10.40 -17.72
CA ALA A 296 -0.77 10.67 -17.07
C ALA A 296 -0.49 12.19 -17.06
N LEU A 297 -0.98 12.86 -16.03
CA LEU A 297 -0.89 14.32 -15.85
C LEU A 297 0.23 14.71 -14.88
N ASP A 298 1.04 15.68 -15.29
CA ASP A 298 2.01 16.38 -14.45
C ASP A 298 1.88 17.90 -14.67
N ARG A 299 1.67 18.68 -13.61
CA ARG A 299 1.45 20.14 -13.72
C ARG A 299 2.01 20.90 -12.53
N TYR A 300 2.51 22.11 -12.80
CA TYR A 300 2.80 23.09 -11.77
C TYR A 300 1.56 23.93 -11.48
N LEU A 301 1.24 24.14 -10.20
CA LEU A 301 0.11 24.94 -9.74
C LEU A 301 0.59 26.21 -9.05
N GLY A 302 0.30 27.38 -9.64
CA GLY A 302 0.85 28.65 -9.17
C GLY A 302 2.37 28.65 -9.28
N TYR A 303 2.89 28.36 -10.47
CA TYR A 303 4.33 28.22 -10.71
C TYR A 303 5.11 29.47 -10.26
N TYR A 304 5.99 29.30 -9.28
CA TYR A 304 6.74 30.39 -8.60
C TYR A 304 5.87 31.47 -7.91
N GLU A 305 4.57 31.25 -7.79
CA GLU A 305 3.68 32.14 -7.07
C GLU A 305 3.74 31.91 -5.54
N SER A 306 3.07 32.80 -4.80
CA SER A 306 2.93 32.69 -3.34
C SER A 306 2.23 31.38 -2.91
N TYR A 307 2.83 30.65 -1.96
CA TYR A 307 2.20 29.48 -1.34
C TYR A 307 0.94 29.83 -0.54
N ALA A 308 0.86 31.05 -0.01
CA ALA A 308 -0.29 31.51 0.78
C ALA A 308 -1.56 31.59 -0.08
N ASP A 309 -1.42 31.83 -1.39
CA ASP A 309 -2.52 31.96 -2.33
C ASP A 309 -2.75 30.66 -3.14
N SER A 310 -2.12 29.54 -2.72
CA SER A 310 -2.07 28.32 -3.52
C SER A 310 -3.43 27.68 -3.78
N HIS A 311 -4.40 27.85 -2.89
CA HIS A 311 -5.76 27.38 -3.08
C HIS A 311 -6.54 28.27 -4.06
N GLN A 312 -6.30 29.57 -4.04
CA GLN A 312 -6.90 30.54 -4.96
C GLN A 312 -6.32 30.38 -6.38
N HIS A 313 -5.04 30.04 -6.51
CA HIS A 313 -4.45 29.65 -7.79
C HIS A 313 -5.17 28.42 -8.37
N LEU A 314 -5.40 27.41 -7.52
CA LEU A 314 -6.13 26.22 -7.92
C LEU A 314 -7.59 26.52 -8.31
N ASP A 315 -8.27 27.44 -7.60
CA ASP A 315 -9.65 27.86 -7.90
C ASP A 315 -9.79 28.45 -9.30
N ARG A 316 -8.81 29.26 -9.72
CA ARG A 316 -8.84 30.00 -10.99
C ARG A 316 -8.37 29.17 -12.18
N ASP A 317 -7.64 28.09 -11.95
CA ASP A 317 -7.08 27.24 -13.00
C ASP A 317 -8.11 26.20 -13.49
N GLU A 318 -9.21 26.69 -14.08
CA GLU A 318 -10.26 25.84 -14.67
C GLU A 318 -9.71 24.81 -15.69
N PRO A 319 -8.74 25.14 -16.57
CA PRO A 319 -8.12 24.15 -17.44
C PRO A 319 -7.50 22.99 -16.67
N PHE A 320 -6.74 23.24 -15.61
CA PHE A 320 -6.18 22.18 -14.77
C PHE A 320 -7.27 21.31 -14.11
N GLN A 321 -8.33 21.92 -13.59
CA GLN A 321 -9.46 21.18 -13.00
C GLN A 321 -10.08 20.21 -14.03
N GLN A 322 -10.25 20.68 -15.27
CA GLN A 322 -10.75 19.87 -16.37
C GLN A 322 -9.75 18.77 -16.79
N GLU A 323 -8.44 19.04 -16.76
CA GLU A 323 -7.40 18.02 -17.00
C GLU A 323 -7.47 16.88 -15.97
N VAL A 324 -7.68 17.20 -14.69
CA VAL A 324 -7.89 16.19 -13.62
C VAL A 324 -9.13 15.36 -13.90
N ALA A 325 -10.25 15.99 -14.30
CA ALA A 325 -11.45 15.27 -14.69
C ALA A 325 -11.22 14.39 -15.94
N ASN A 326 -10.41 14.84 -16.90
CA ASN A 326 -10.07 14.05 -18.09
C ASN A 326 -9.22 12.82 -17.76
N VAL A 327 -8.33 12.89 -16.76
CA VAL A 327 -7.63 11.69 -16.25
C VAL A 327 -8.64 10.63 -15.79
N ALA A 328 -9.64 11.05 -15.01
CA ALA A 328 -10.70 10.17 -14.54
C ALA A 328 -11.55 9.59 -15.68
N ARG A 329 -11.95 10.41 -16.66
CA ARG A 329 -12.68 9.94 -17.85
C ARG A 329 -11.87 8.96 -18.69
N ALA A 330 -10.56 9.18 -18.85
CA ALA A 330 -9.68 8.26 -19.56
C ALA A 330 -9.60 6.90 -18.86
N VAL A 331 -9.43 6.89 -17.53
CA VAL A 331 -9.46 5.65 -16.74
C VAL A 331 -10.82 4.96 -16.80
N ALA A 332 -11.93 5.71 -16.75
CA ALA A 332 -13.27 5.15 -16.91
C ALA A 332 -13.44 4.42 -18.26
N ALA A 333 -13.01 5.06 -19.35
CA ALA A 333 -13.04 4.48 -20.68
C ALA A 333 -12.17 3.21 -20.76
N ALA A 334 -10.95 3.26 -20.22
CA ALA A 334 -10.06 2.11 -20.17
C ALA A 334 -10.65 0.94 -19.37
N VAL A 335 -11.25 1.20 -18.19
CA VAL A 335 -11.94 0.17 -17.39
C VAL A 335 -13.10 -0.45 -18.16
N GLY A 336 -13.92 0.35 -18.86
CA GLY A 336 -15.00 -0.16 -19.70
C GLY A 336 -14.49 -1.06 -20.84
N GLN A 337 -13.38 -0.68 -21.48
CA GLN A 337 -12.77 -1.50 -22.53
C GLN A 337 -12.12 -2.78 -21.97
N LEU A 338 -11.50 -2.72 -20.79
CA LEU A 338 -10.96 -3.91 -20.11
C LEU A 338 -12.06 -4.91 -19.78
N ARG A 339 -13.15 -4.43 -19.17
CA ARG A 339 -14.27 -5.30 -18.76
C ARG A 339 -15.05 -5.88 -19.94
N SER A 340 -15.04 -5.22 -21.09
CA SER A 340 -15.61 -5.75 -22.33
C SER A 340 -14.64 -6.62 -23.14
N GLY A 341 -13.38 -6.77 -22.69
CA GLY A 341 -12.35 -7.55 -23.37
C GLY A 341 -11.73 -6.88 -24.60
N TRP A 342 -12.07 -5.62 -24.88
CA TRP A 342 -11.54 -4.85 -26.01
C TRP A 342 -10.13 -4.33 -25.76
N LEU A 343 -9.81 -3.96 -24.51
CA LEU A 343 -8.46 -3.55 -24.13
C LEU A 343 -7.72 -4.72 -23.50
N SER A 344 -6.50 -4.95 -23.95
CA SER A 344 -5.54 -5.85 -23.33
C SER A 344 -4.12 -5.31 -23.55
N LYS A 345 -3.15 -5.76 -22.75
CA LYS A 345 -1.75 -5.42 -23.01
C LYS A 345 -1.34 -6.00 -24.37
N PRO A 346 -0.81 -5.19 -25.32
CA PRO A 346 -0.45 -5.69 -26.66
C PRO A 346 0.57 -6.84 -26.64
N ASP A 347 1.40 -6.90 -25.62
CA ASP A 347 2.44 -7.91 -25.41
C ASP A 347 2.01 -9.04 -24.44
N ALA A 348 0.75 -9.14 -24.03
CA ALA A 348 0.28 -10.12 -23.05
C ALA A 348 0.58 -11.58 -23.45
N ALA A 349 0.61 -11.87 -24.76
CA ALA A 349 0.91 -13.20 -25.28
C ALA A 349 2.40 -13.46 -25.51
N ILE A 350 3.28 -12.48 -25.25
CA ILE A 350 4.73 -12.58 -25.42
C ILE A 350 5.32 -13.04 -24.08
N PRO A 351 5.80 -14.30 -23.97
CA PRO A 351 6.40 -14.77 -22.74
C PRO A 351 7.70 -14.01 -22.48
N PRO A 352 7.87 -13.41 -21.30
CA PRO A 352 9.09 -12.67 -20.99
C PRO A 352 10.25 -13.67 -20.86
N VAL A 353 11.38 -13.36 -21.50
CA VAL A 353 12.61 -14.19 -21.42
C VAL A 353 13.15 -14.25 -19.99
N ARG A 354 12.92 -13.17 -19.22
CA ARG A 354 13.22 -13.09 -17.80
C ARG A 354 11.90 -12.80 -17.06
N PRO A 355 11.46 -13.66 -16.14
CA PRO A 355 10.17 -13.49 -15.46
C PRO A 355 10.17 -12.35 -14.43
N LYS A 356 11.35 -11.76 -14.15
CA LYS A 356 11.54 -10.61 -13.27
C LYS A 356 11.24 -9.32 -13.99
#